data_AF-A0A392NQS2-F1
#
_entry.id   AF-A0A392NQS2-F1
#
_cell.length_a   1.000
_cell.length_b   1.000
_cell.length_c   1.000
_cell.angle_alpha   90.00
_cell.angle_beta   90.00
_cell.angle_gamma   90.00
#
_symmetry.space_group_name_H-M   'P 1'
#
loop_
_entity.id
_entity.type
_entity.pdbx_description
1 polymer ?
#
loop_
_entity_poly.entity_id
_entity_poly.type
_entity_poly.pdbx_seq_one_letter_code
_entity_poly.pdbx_strand_id
1 'polypeptide(L)'
;MASFGERMLKLAADNKKTGKKKIKGGTVVSLSQSAPGNSSSPGGGHACSSAPKETPQKRQRQDDSVVVLTASEPQFVLPNCFGARGFLERFHPAVADSEKSIILGMTPTAQETQLVQDTAAVMRLLETALVLNSEETCPVAELKKLQAKNEKLRVEVTKVENAFSDYREKHEIQVGLVSERGAKTAEIARLTEERKKLQEELGTLQLSMTPDEDEPEAARGLSTRAELIEKIWVLGQDVLDGVKFGFDNAVDQLKVLNPRLELNTELLSMLKRVENGQLVIPPEYVEMEEEDEDDQDDGEKGQEEEGEKGQEDEDDQD
;
A
#
# COMPACT_ATOMS: atom_id res chain seq x y z
N MET A 1 53.48 30.58 -16.02
CA MET A 1 52.40 30.50 -17.03
C MET A 1 53.01 30.81 -18.38
N ALA A 2 52.72 30.03 -19.44
CA ALA A 2 53.26 30.31 -20.77
C ALA A 2 52.69 31.61 -21.33
N SER A 3 53.51 32.43 -21.97
CA SER A 3 53.11 33.71 -22.56
C SER A 3 52.13 33.52 -23.71
N PHE A 4 51.28 34.51 -23.99
CA PHE A 4 50.29 34.46 -25.06
C PHE A 4 50.94 34.16 -26.44
N GLY A 5 52.09 34.77 -26.73
CA GLY A 5 52.87 34.50 -27.94
C GLY A 5 53.30 33.03 -28.06
N GLU A 6 53.67 32.38 -26.95
CA GLU A 6 54.00 30.95 -26.93
C GLU A 6 52.76 30.06 -27.15
N ARG A 7 51.59 30.47 -26.64
CA ARG A 7 50.32 29.75 -26.83
C ARG A 7 49.85 29.82 -28.28
N MET A 8 49.93 30.98 -28.92
CA MET A 8 49.59 31.15 -30.34
C MET A 8 50.54 30.40 -31.27
N LEU A 9 51.85 30.44 -30.99
CA LEU A 9 52.84 29.70 -31.78
C LEU A 9 52.62 28.18 -31.66
N LYS A 10 52.19 27.71 -30.49
CA LYS A 10 51.85 26.31 -30.25
C LYS A 10 50.55 25.89 -30.94
N LEU A 11 49.51 26.73 -30.91
CA LEU A 11 48.26 26.50 -31.63
C LEU A 11 48.49 26.36 -33.15
N ALA A 12 49.34 27.24 -33.71
CA ALA A 12 49.73 27.18 -35.12
C ALA A 12 50.57 25.94 -35.48
N ALA A 13 51.37 25.43 -34.53
CA ALA A 13 52.17 24.22 -34.72
C ALA A 13 51.34 22.93 -34.63
N ASP A 14 50.27 22.91 -33.82
CA ASP A 14 49.43 21.73 -33.62
C ASP A 14 48.36 21.56 -34.71
N ASN A 15 47.89 22.65 -35.35
CA ASN A 15 47.04 22.60 -36.56
C ASN A 15 47.70 21.94 -37.78
N LYS A 16 49.04 21.80 -37.80
CA LYS A 16 49.77 21.07 -38.85
C LYS A 16 49.82 19.55 -38.64
N LYS A 17 49.43 19.02 -37.48
CA LYS A 17 49.62 17.60 -37.10
C LYS A 17 48.38 16.71 -37.19
N THR A 18 47.18 17.25 -37.39
CA THR A 18 45.91 16.49 -37.29
C THR A 18 45.45 15.78 -38.58
N GLY A 19 46.25 15.82 -39.65
CA GLY A 19 45.97 15.06 -40.87
C GLY A 19 46.37 13.59 -40.76
N LYS A 20 45.45 12.73 -40.27
CA LYS A 20 45.30 11.26 -40.47
C LYS A 20 45.26 10.44 -39.18
N LYS A 21 44.07 9.98 -38.78
CA LYS A 21 43.93 8.60 -38.28
C LYS A 21 42.52 8.04 -38.49
N LYS A 22 42.47 6.94 -39.24
CA LYS A 22 41.29 6.12 -39.58
C LYS A 22 41.06 5.11 -38.45
N ILE A 23 39.87 5.10 -37.84
CA ILE A 23 39.45 4.08 -36.87
C ILE A 23 38.49 3.12 -37.57
N LYS A 24 38.81 1.82 -37.56
CA LYS A 24 38.00 0.73 -38.10
C LYS A 24 37.31 0.04 -36.91
N GLY A 25 35.99 -0.08 -37.03
CA GLY A 25 35.06 -0.45 -35.97
C GLY A 25 35.24 -1.84 -35.36
N GLY A 26 34.63 -1.99 -34.19
CA GLY A 26 34.52 -3.24 -33.43
C GLY A 26 33.38 -4.14 -33.89
N THR A 27 33.39 -5.36 -33.36
CA THR A 27 32.26 -6.29 -33.43
C THR A 27 32.03 -6.90 -32.05
N VAL A 28 30.77 -6.82 -31.64
CA VAL A 28 30.15 -7.34 -30.42
C VAL A 28 30.11 -8.88 -30.47
N VAL A 29 30.51 -9.54 -29.38
CA VAL A 29 30.23 -10.97 -29.14
C VAL A 29 29.22 -11.06 -28.00
N SER A 30 28.02 -11.51 -28.32
CA SER A 30 26.97 -11.87 -27.37
C SER A 30 27.32 -13.20 -26.71
N LEU A 31 27.25 -13.22 -25.38
CA LEU A 31 27.43 -14.38 -24.52
C LEU A 31 26.03 -14.87 -24.10
N SER A 32 25.69 -16.12 -24.38
CA SER A 32 24.52 -16.77 -23.77
C SER A 32 24.86 -18.24 -23.53
N GLN A 33 25.09 -18.58 -22.27
CA GLN A 33 25.24 -19.94 -21.78
C GLN A 33 23.95 -20.35 -21.05
N SER A 34 23.44 -21.52 -21.44
CA SER A 34 23.05 -22.66 -20.59
C SER A 34 21.99 -22.52 -19.48
N ALA A 35 20.95 -23.36 -19.62
CA ALA A 35 20.13 -24.01 -18.56
C ALA A 35 21.02 -24.85 -17.58
N PRO A 36 20.56 -25.49 -16.48
CA PRO A 36 19.21 -26.06 -16.20
C PRO A 36 18.75 -26.08 -14.71
N GLY A 37 17.60 -26.72 -14.41
CA GLY A 37 17.45 -27.44 -13.13
C GLY A 37 16.11 -27.31 -12.38
N ASN A 38 15.29 -28.36 -12.52
CA ASN A 38 14.34 -29.00 -11.58
C ASN A 38 13.96 -28.33 -10.24
N SER A 39 12.66 -28.38 -9.91
CA SER A 39 12.19 -29.16 -8.74
C SER A 39 10.68 -29.39 -8.78
N SER A 40 10.22 -30.37 -7.99
CA SER A 40 9.00 -31.14 -8.16
C SER A 40 8.05 -31.04 -6.96
N SER A 41 6.73 -31.11 -7.26
CA SER A 41 5.65 -31.79 -6.50
C SER A 41 5.15 -31.22 -5.14
N PRO A 42 3.96 -31.62 -4.62
CA PRO A 42 2.88 -32.46 -5.18
C PRO A 42 1.44 -31.91 -5.00
N GLY A 43 0.58 -32.17 -5.99
CA GLY A 43 -0.88 -32.08 -5.84
C GLY A 43 -1.46 -33.45 -5.46
N GLY A 44 -1.93 -33.59 -4.22
CA GLY A 44 -2.56 -34.81 -3.72
C GLY A 44 -4.02 -34.91 -4.14
N GLY A 45 -4.29 -35.71 -5.17
CA GLY A 45 -5.64 -36.17 -5.54
C GLY A 45 -5.79 -37.64 -5.16
N HIS A 46 -6.47 -37.92 -4.05
CA HIS A 46 -6.91 -39.27 -3.71
C HIS A 46 -8.34 -39.48 -4.24
N ALA A 47 -8.45 -40.28 -5.29
CA ALA A 47 -9.68 -40.99 -5.64
C ALA A 47 -9.88 -42.12 -4.62
N CYS A 48 -11.07 -42.22 -4.03
CA CYS A 48 -11.42 -43.30 -3.12
C CYS A 48 -12.68 -44.04 -3.59
N SER A 49 -12.49 -45.35 -3.68
CA SER A 49 -13.40 -46.40 -4.12
C SER A 49 -14.71 -46.49 -3.33
N SER A 50 -15.76 -46.84 -4.05
CA SER A 50 -17.11 -47.15 -3.59
C SER A 50 -17.23 -48.55 -2.96
N ALA A 51 -17.76 -48.63 -1.74
CA ALA A 51 -18.50 -49.79 -1.21
C ALA A 51 -19.46 -49.33 -0.08
N PRO A 52 -20.66 -49.94 0.06
CA PRO A 52 -21.78 -49.38 0.80
C PRO A 52 -21.72 -49.72 2.30
N LYS A 53 -22.15 -48.79 3.16
CA LYS A 53 -22.28 -49.02 4.60
C LYS A 53 -23.74 -48.89 5.02
N GLU A 54 -24.25 -49.96 5.61
CA GLU A 54 -25.62 -50.15 6.09
C GLU A 54 -26.09 -49.05 7.05
N THR A 55 -27.38 -48.70 6.92
CA THR A 55 -28.12 -47.90 7.88
C THR A 55 -28.59 -48.76 9.07
N PRO A 56 -28.62 -48.21 10.29
CA PRO A 56 -29.06 -48.95 11.48
C PRO A 56 -30.51 -49.40 11.36
N GLN A 57 -30.74 -50.69 11.63
CA GLN A 57 -32.05 -51.31 11.75
C GLN A 57 -32.96 -50.51 12.70
N LYS A 58 -34.13 -50.14 12.17
CA LYS A 58 -35.29 -49.71 12.94
C LYS A 58 -35.70 -50.90 13.82
N ARG A 59 -35.36 -50.88 15.11
CA ARG A 59 -35.82 -51.90 16.05
C ARG A 59 -37.33 -51.92 16.07
N GLN A 60 -37.81 -53.13 15.82
CA GLN A 60 -39.15 -53.68 15.94
C GLN A 60 -39.88 -53.10 17.16
N ARG A 61 -41.13 -52.65 16.94
CA ARG A 61 -42.07 -52.42 18.04
C ARG A 61 -42.12 -53.72 18.85
N GLN A 62 -41.77 -53.64 20.12
CA GLN A 62 -42.09 -54.71 21.06
C GLN A 62 -43.58 -54.96 20.99
N ASP A 63 -43.89 -56.24 20.89
CA ASP A 63 -45.21 -56.82 20.84
C ASP A 63 -46.13 -56.20 21.90
N ASP A 64 -47.27 -55.68 21.47
CA ASP A 64 -48.48 -55.78 22.28
C ASP A 64 -48.77 -57.27 22.39
N SER A 65 -48.16 -57.91 23.39
CA SER A 65 -48.50 -59.25 23.80
C SER A 65 -49.98 -59.20 24.17
N VAL A 66 -50.81 -59.69 23.26
CA VAL A 66 -52.17 -60.11 23.57
C VAL A 66 -52.01 -61.17 24.64
N VAL A 67 -52.14 -60.77 25.90
CA VAL A 67 -52.32 -61.72 26.98
C VAL A 67 -53.72 -62.29 26.76
N VAL A 68 -53.80 -63.36 25.97
CA VAL A 68 -54.94 -64.27 26.00
C VAL A 68 -54.86 -64.98 27.34
N LEU A 69 -55.35 -64.31 28.39
CA LEU A 69 -55.75 -64.99 29.61
C LEU A 69 -56.98 -65.81 29.23
N THR A 70 -56.76 -67.11 29.21
CA THR A 70 -57.76 -68.16 29.21
C THR A 70 -59.03 -67.74 29.95
N ALA A 71 -60.17 -67.89 29.28
CA ALA A 71 -61.50 -67.59 29.76
C ALA A 71 -61.72 -68.06 31.21
N SER A 72 -61.77 -67.11 32.14
CA SER A 72 -62.27 -67.30 33.49
C SER A 72 -63.01 -66.02 33.89
N GLU A 73 -64.34 -66.11 33.78
CA GLU A 73 -65.37 -65.10 34.13
C GLU A 73 -65.31 -63.73 33.42
N PRO A 74 -66.46 -63.11 33.08
CA PRO A 74 -66.46 -61.76 32.53
C PRO A 74 -66.01 -60.78 33.61
N GLN A 75 -64.75 -60.33 33.52
CA GLN A 75 -64.23 -59.23 34.33
C GLN A 75 -65.10 -58.00 34.07
N PHE A 76 -65.79 -57.51 35.10
CA PHE A 76 -66.62 -56.31 34.99
C PHE A 76 -65.73 -55.12 34.59
N VAL A 77 -65.75 -54.77 33.31
CA VAL A 77 -65.02 -53.61 32.80
C VAL A 77 -65.86 -52.39 33.13
N LEU A 78 -65.42 -51.63 34.14
CA LEU A 78 -65.99 -50.33 34.43
C LEU A 78 -65.93 -49.47 33.16
N PRO A 79 -67.05 -48.87 32.71
CA PRO A 79 -67.03 -47.94 31.60
C PRO A 79 -66.00 -46.83 31.83
N ASN A 80 -65.27 -46.42 30.80
CA ASN A 80 -64.30 -45.32 30.88
C ASN A 80 -65.02 -43.98 31.06
N CYS A 81 -65.53 -43.73 32.27
CA CYS A 81 -66.27 -42.52 32.63
C CYS A 81 -65.37 -41.29 32.74
N PHE A 82 -64.05 -41.48 32.92
CA PHE A 82 -63.07 -40.39 33.04
C PHE A 82 -62.51 -39.91 31.69
N GLY A 83 -62.44 -40.78 30.67
CA GLY A 83 -61.94 -40.42 29.33
C GLY A 83 -62.99 -39.79 28.41
N ALA A 84 -64.28 -39.94 28.71
CA ALA A 84 -65.37 -39.42 27.89
C ALA A 84 -65.96 -38.15 28.53
N ARG A 85 -65.59 -36.97 27.99
CA ARG A 85 -66.13 -35.68 28.42
C ARG A 85 -67.67 -35.69 28.38
N GLY A 86 -68.30 -35.35 29.50
CA GLY A 86 -69.76 -35.32 29.66
C GLY A 86 -70.43 -36.69 29.84
N PHE A 87 -69.68 -37.76 30.14
CA PHE A 87 -70.25 -39.09 30.38
C PHE A 87 -71.24 -39.10 31.55
N LEU A 88 -70.88 -38.50 32.69
CA LEU A 88 -71.74 -38.44 33.88
C LEU A 88 -72.90 -37.42 33.75
N GLU A 89 -72.80 -36.51 32.79
CA GLU A 89 -73.88 -35.59 32.42
C GLU A 89 -74.96 -36.30 31.59
N ARG A 90 -74.55 -37.29 30.78
CA ARG A 90 -75.47 -38.13 29.98
C ARG A 90 -75.99 -39.35 30.74
N PHE A 91 -75.17 -39.89 31.64
CA PHE A 91 -75.49 -41.03 32.48
C PHE A 91 -75.35 -40.63 33.94
N HIS A 92 -76.42 -40.07 34.49
CA HIS A 92 -76.44 -39.69 35.89
C HIS A 92 -76.21 -40.91 36.78
N PRO A 93 -75.30 -40.84 37.77
CA PRO A 93 -75.13 -41.89 38.74
C PRO A 93 -76.46 -42.20 39.44
N ALA A 94 -76.93 -43.43 39.31
CA ALA A 94 -78.14 -43.90 39.95
C ALA A 94 -77.89 -45.31 40.48
N VAL A 95 -78.35 -45.58 41.70
CA VAL A 95 -78.31 -46.92 42.30
C VAL A 95 -79.42 -47.74 41.66
N ALA A 96 -79.09 -48.91 41.13
CA ALA A 96 -80.08 -49.79 40.51
C ALA A 96 -81.12 -50.28 41.53
N ASP A 97 -82.36 -50.55 41.13
CA ASP A 97 -83.41 -50.97 42.08
C ASP A 97 -83.12 -52.34 42.75
N SER A 98 -82.35 -53.19 42.06
CA SER A 98 -81.78 -54.42 42.64
C SER A 98 -80.78 -54.12 43.75
N GLU A 99 -79.87 -53.18 43.55
CA GLU A 99 -78.90 -52.74 44.57
C GLU A 99 -79.58 -52.03 45.74
N LYS A 100 -80.58 -51.17 45.48
CA LYS A 100 -81.39 -50.56 46.53
C LYS A 100 -82.04 -51.61 47.42
N SER A 101 -82.60 -52.67 46.83
CA SER A 101 -83.23 -53.76 47.57
C SER A 101 -82.21 -54.52 48.41
N ILE A 102 -80.99 -54.71 47.92
CA ILE A 102 -79.88 -55.33 48.65
C ILE A 102 -79.42 -54.44 49.82
N ILE A 103 -79.21 -53.14 49.58
CA ILE A 103 -78.77 -52.17 50.60
C ILE A 103 -79.81 -52.05 51.72
N LEU A 104 -81.10 -51.99 51.38
CA LEU A 104 -82.20 -51.92 52.35
C LEU A 104 -82.48 -53.24 53.06
N GLY A 105 -82.02 -54.37 52.49
CA GLY A 105 -82.11 -55.71 53.09
C GLY A 105 -80.98 -56.03 54.08
N MET A 106 -79.94 -55.19 54.15
CA MET A 106 -78.87 -55.32 55.15
C MET A 106 -79.35 -54.92 56.55
N THR A 107 -78.70 -55.43 57.59
CA THR A 107 -78.93 -54.94 58.95
C THR A 107 -78.35 -53.52 59.10
N PRO A 108 -78.92 -52.66 59.97
CA PRO A 108 -78.45 -51.28 60.15
C PRO A 108 -76.94 -51.19 60.44
N THR A 109 -76.42 -52.09 61.27
CA THR A 109 -74.99 -52.16 61.62
C THR A 109 -74.09 -52.54 60.42
N ALA A 110 -74.57 -53.42 59.54
CA ALA A 110 -73.84 -53.79 58.33
C ALA A 110 -73.81 -52.64 57.32
N GLN A 111 -74.92 -51.89 57.19
CA GLN A 111 -74.98 -50.70 56.33
C GLN A 111 -74.02 -49.60 56.81
N GLU A 112 -73.98 -49.32 58.11
CA GLU A 112 -73.05 -48.35 58.70
C GLU A 112 -71.59 -48.76 58.47
N THR A 113 -71.27 -50.04 58.65
CA THR A 113 -69.91 -50.56 58.44
C THR A 113 -69.49 -50.44 56.97
N GLN A 114 -70.36 -50.79 56.02
CA GLN A 114 -70.09 -50.67 54.59
C GLN A 114 -69.90 -49.20 54.18
N LEU A 115 -70.76 -48.30 54.66
CA LEU A 115 -70.65 -46.87 54.36
C LEU A 115 -69.32 -46.28 54.86
N VAL A 116 -68.88 -46.67 56.07
CA VAL A 116 -67.58 -46.26 56.62
C VAL A 116 -66.43 -46.82 55.77
N GLN A 117 -66.50 -48.09 55.35
CA GLN A 117 -65.49 -48.70 54.49
C GLN A 117 -65.41 -48.02 53.12
N ASP A 118 -66.54 -47.73 52.48
CA ASP A 118 -66.61 -47.06 51.18
C ASP A 118 -66.12 -45.62 51.28
N THR A 119 -66.50 -44.89 52.33
CA THR A 119 -66.00 -43.54 52.61
C THR A 119 -64.49 -43.55 52.79
N ALA A 120 -63.96 -44.51 53.55
CA ALA A 120 -62.51 -44.68 53.71
C ALA A 120 -61.82 -45.05 52.39
N ALA A 121 -62.46 -45.85 51.52
CA ALA A 121 -61.95 -46.16 50.20
C ALA A 121 -61.88 -44.92 49.29
N VAL A 122 -62.92 -44.07 49.30
CA VAL A 122 -62.94 -42.80 48.55
C VAL A 122 -61.88 -41.83 49.07
N MET A 123 -61.72 -41.70 50.39
CA MET A 123 -60.67 -40.85 50.97
C MET A 123 -59.27 -41.33 50.58
N ARG A 124 -59.01 -42.65 50.61
CA ARG A 124 -57.74 -43.22 50.14
C ARG A 124 -57.51 -43.00 48.65
N LEU A 125 -58.56 -43.06 47.83
CA LEU A 125 -58.47 -42.78 46.40
C LEU A 125 -58.12 -41.30 46.14
N LEU A 126 -58.75 -40.38 46.86
CA LEU A 126 -58.43 -38.94 46.80
C LEU A 126 -56.99 -38.67 47.26
N GLU A 127 -56.56 -39.31 48.34
CA GLU A 127 -55.19 -39.22 48.82
C GLU A 127 -54.20 -39.78 47.80
N THR A 128 -54.49 -40.94 47.20
CA THR A 128 -53.68 -41.52 46.11
C THR A 128 -53.63 -40.58 44.91
N ALA A 129 -54.75 -39.96 44.52
CA ALA A 129 -54.78 -38.98 43.44
C ALA A 129 -53.94 -37.74 43.77
N LEU A 130 -53.98 -37.24 45.01
CA LEU A 130 -53.14 -36.13 45.47
C LEU A 130 -51.64 -36.49 45.48
N VAL A 131 -51.30 -37.69 45.95
CA VAL A 131 -49.92 -38.21 45.93
C VAL A 131 -49.43 -38.33 44.49
N LEU A 132 -50.18 -38.98 43.60
CA LEU A 132 -49.83 -39.10 42.18
C LEU A 132 -49.70 -37.73 41.49
N ASN A 133 -50.53 -36.76 41.84
CA ASN A 133 -50.46 -35.39 41.30
C ASN A 133 -49.28 -34.57 41.87
N SER A 134 -48.63 -35.06 42.94
CA SER A 134 -47.42 -34.47 43.52
C SER A 134 -46.12 -35.18 43.11
N GLU A 135 -46.20 -36.43 42.65
CA GLU A 135 -45.07 -37.27 42.27
C GLU A 135 -44.58 -37.07 40.82
N GLU A 136 -45.36 -36.42 39.96
CA GLU A 136 -44.86 -35.89 38.69
C GLU A 136 -43.92 -34.70 38.98
N THR A 137 -42.64 -35.01 39.24
CA THR A 137 -41.47 -34.11 39.18
C THR A 137 -41.78 -32.66 39.53
N CYS A 138 -41.55 -32.26 40.79
CA CYS A 138 -41.78 -30.89 41.27
C CYS A 138 -41.39 -29.85 40.19
N PRO A 139 -42.37 -29.26 39.47
CA PRO A 139 -42.10 -28.50 38.24
C PRO A 139 -41.30 -27.24 38.54
N VAL A 140 -41.33 -26.78 39.78
CA VAL A 140 -40.52 -25.67 40.30
C VAL A 140 -39.02 -25.97 40.25
N ALA A 141 -38.59 -27.20 40.56
CA ALA A 141 -37.17 -27.57 40.53
C ALA A 141 -36.63 -27.62 39.10
N GLU A 142 -37.42 -28.15 38.16
CA GLU A 142 -37.08 -28.13 36.74
C GLU A 142 -37.08 -26.72 36.16
N LEU A 143 -38.05 -25.89 36.55
CA LEU A 143 -38.12 -24.49 36.17
C LEU A 143 -36.90 -23.72 36.65
N LYS A 144 -36.46 -23.92 37.90
CA LYS A 144 -35.22 -23.32 38.44
C LYS A 144 -33.98 -23.81 37.68
N LYS A 145 -33.89 -25.11 37.35
CA LYS A 145 -32.79 -25.64 36.52
C LYS A 145 -32.78 -25.00 35.13
N LEU A 146 -33.94 -24.84 34.51
CA LEU A 146 -34.09 -24.19 33.21
C LEU A 146 -33.76 -22.70 33.26
N GLN A 147 -34.16 -22.00 34.33
CA GLN A 147 -33.78 -20.59 34.56
C GLN A 147 -32.27 -20.44 34.68
N ALA A 148 -31.60 -21.27 35.50
CA ALA A 148 -30.15 -21.23 35.64
C ALA A 148 -29.43 -21.52 34.31
N LYS A 149 -29.93 -22.46 33.51
CA LYS A 149 -29.41 -22.71 32.16
C LYS A 149 -29.61 -21.52 31.23
N ASN A 150 -30.78 -20.87 31.28
CA ASN A 150 -31.07 -19.67 30.48
C ASN A 150 -30.14 -18.51 30.85
N GLU A 151 -29.90 -18.30 32.14
CA GLU A 151 -28.99 -17.26 32.61
C GLU A 151 -27.55 -17.53 32.15
N LYS A 152 -27.08 -18.77 32.28
CA LYS A 152 -25.78 -19.18 31.74
C LYS A 152 -25.67 -18.96 30.23
N LEU A 153 -26.70 -19.35 29.47
CA LEU A 153 -26.72 -19.15 28.02
C LEU A 153 -26.71 -17.67 27.65
N ARG A 154 -27.42 -16.80 28.39
CA ARG A 154 -27.38 -15.35 28.17
C ARG A 154 -25.97 -14.80 28.35
N VAL A 155 -25.24 -15.23 29.37
CA VAL A 155 -23.84 -14.82 29.58
C VAL A 155 -22.97 -15.24 28.39
N GLU A 156 -23.09 -16.49 27.91
CA GLU A 156 -22.32 -16.95 26.75
C GLU A 156 -22.69 -16.20 25.46
N VAL A 157 -23.97 -15.87 25.25
CA VAL A 157 -24.41 -15.04 24.11
C VAL A 157 -23.73 -13.68 24.16
N THR A 158 -23.77 -12.98 25.30
CA THR A 158 -23.10 -11.67 25.42
C THR A 158 -21.59 -11.74 25.19
N LYS A 159 -20.94 -12.83 25.63
CA LYS A 159 -19.51 -13.04 25.39
C LYS A 159 -19.20 -13.22 23.91
N VAL A 160 -20.01 -14.00 23.18
CA VAL A 160 -19.85 -14.21 21.74
C VAL A 160 -20.16 -12.93 20.96
N GLU A 161 -21.17 -12.16 21.35
CA GLU A 161 -21.51 -10.87 20.74
C GLU A 161 -20.36 -9.87 20.86
N ASN A 162 -19.72 -9.79 22.03
CA ASN A 162 -18.54 -8.94 22.23
C ASN A 162 -17.38 -9.41 21.34
N ALA A 163 -17.07 -10.71 21.35
CA ALA A 163 -16.00 -11.25 20.50
C ALA A 163 -16.26 -11.06 19.00
N PHE A 164 -17.52 -11.13 18.57
CA PHE A 164 -17.92 -10.88 17.19
C PHE A 164 -17.76 -9.41 16.82
N SER A 165 -18.07 -8.50 17.75
CA SER A 165 -17.86 -7.06 17.57
C SER A 165 -16.38 -6.72 17.42
N ASP A 166 -15.52 -7.29 18.28
CA ASP A 166 -14.06 -7.13 18.17
C ASP A 166 -13.51 -7.66 16.84
N TYR A 167 -14.04 -8.80 16.37
CA TYR A 167 -13.63 -9.38 15.09
C TYR A 167 -14.07 -8.50 13.92
N ARG A 168 -15.30 -7.98 13.96
CA ARG A 168 -15.83 -7.07 12.94
C ARG A 168 -14.96 -5.83 12.80
N GLU A 169 -14.61 -5.18 13.91
CA GLU A 169 -13.74 -3.99 13.89
C GLU A 169 -12.36 -4.30 13.28
N LYS A 170 -11.73 -5.42 13.69
CA LYS A 170 -10.47 -5.88 13.10
C LYS A 170 -10.59 -6.14 11.59
N HIS A 171 -11.71 -6.71 11.16
CA HIS A 171 -11.96 -6.96 9.74
C HIS A 171 -12.14 -5.66 8.96
N GLU A 172 -12.86 -4.67 9.51
CA GLU A 172 -13.01 -3.34 8.91
C GLU A 172 -11.65 -2.66 8.71
N ILE A 173 -10.78 -2.70 9.72
CA ILE A 173 -9.40 -2.20 9.61
C ILE A 173 -8.62 -2.94 8.52
N GLN A 174 -8.72 -4.28 8.47
CA GLN A 174 -8.03 -5.08 7.47
C GLN A 174 -8.48 -4.73 6.03
N VAL A 175 -9.79 -4.56 5.82
CA VAL A 175 -10.34 -4.14 4.52
C VAL A 175 -9.85 -2.74 4.14
N GLY A 176 -9.79 -1.81 5.11
CA GLY A 176 -9.23 -0.48 4.92
C GLY A 176 -7.78 -0.51 4.46
N LEU A 177 -6.93 -1.28 5.16
CA LEU A 177 -5.52 -1.45 4.80
C LEU A 177 -5.32 -2.08 3.41
N VAL A 178 -6.13 -3.08 3.05
CA VAL A 178 -6.07 -3.70 1.72
C VAL A 178 -6.42 -2.69 0.62
N SER A 179 -7.44 -1.87 0.86
CA SER A 179 -7.87 -0.81 -0.08
C SER A 179 -6.78 0.26 -0.25
N GLU A 180 -6.20 0.75 0.85
CA GLU A 180 -5.12 1.74 0.81
C GLU A 180 -3.88 1.19 0.11
N ARG A 181 -3.51 -0.07 0.38
CA ARG A 181 -2.41 -0.74 -0.34
C ARG A 181 -2.70 -0.85 -1.84
N GLY A 182 -3.95 -1.11 -2.22
CA GLY A 182 -4.39 -1.09 -3.62
C GLY A 182 -4.19 0.28 -4.28
N ALA A 183 -4.62 1.35 -3.61
CA ALA A 183 -4.43 2.72 -4.10
C ALA A 183 -2.94 3.09 -4.24
N LYS A 184 -2.11 2.77 -3.24
CA LYS A 184 -0.65 2.99 -3.30
C LYS A 184 0.00 2.21 -4.43
N THR A 185 -0.45 0.98 -4.71
CA THR A 185 0.06 0.17 -5.82
C THR A 185 -0.26 0.81 -7.17
N ALA A 186 -1.47 1.37 -7.33
CA ALA A 186 -1.85 2.11 -8.53
C ALA A 186 -1.01 3.37 -8.73
N GLU A 187 -0.75 4.13 -7.66
CA GLU A 187 0.09 5.33 -7.72
C GLU A 187 1.55 5.01 -8.07
N ILE A 188 2.10 3.92 -7.52
CA ILE A 188 3.44 3.43 -7.91
C ILE A 188 3.49 3.09 -9.40
N ALA A 189 2.44 2.45 -9.94
CA ALA A 189 2.39 2.13 -11.36
C ALA A 189 2.35 3.42 -12.22
N ARG A 190 1.56 4.42 -11.82
CA ARG A 190 1.49 5.73 -12.49
C ARG A 190 2.85 6.45 -12.49
N LEU A 191 3.48 6.57 -11.33
CA LEU A 191 4.80 7.20 -11.17
C LEU A 191 5.90 6.45 -11.93
N THR A 192 5.80 5.12 -12.03
CA THR A 192 6.76 4.32 -12.80
C THR A 192 6.69 4.64 -14.29
N GLU A 193 5.48 4.82 -14.83
CA GLU A 193 5.30 5.20 -16.23
C GLU A 193 5.76 6.65 -16.49
N GLU A 194 5.44 7.58 -15.59
CA GLU A 194 5.91 8.97 -15.67
C GLU A 194 7.44 9.04 -15.66
N ARG A 195 8.09 8.31 -14.75
CA ARG A 195 9.56 8.21 -14.70
C ARG A 195 10.13 7.65 -16.02
N LYS A 196 9.47 6.67 -16.63
CA LYS A 196 9.91 6.10 -17.91
C LYS A 196 9.81 7.14 -19.03
N LYS A 197 8.70 7.89 -19.10
CA LYS A 197 8.53 9.00 -20.06
C LYS A 197 9.61 10.06 -19.89
N LEU A 198 9.86 10.49 -18.66
CA LEU A 198 10.92 11.46 -18.36
C LEU A 198 12.31 10.93 -18.74
N GLN A 199 12.57 9.63 -18.57
CA GLN A 199 13.82 9.01 -18.98
C GLN A 199 13.99 8.99 -20.50
N GLU A 200 12.91 8.76 -21.26
CA GLU A 200 12.91 8.85 -22.73
C GLU A 200 13.15 10.30 -23.21
N GLU A 201 12.51 11.27 -22.57
CA GLU A 201 12.70 12.70 -22.84
C GLU A 201 14.14 13.14 -22.54
N LEU A 202 14.69 12.73 -21.41
CA LEU A 202 16.08 13.02 -21.02
C LEU A 202 17.07 12.40 -22.02
N GLY A 203 16.84 11.15 -22.45
CA GLY A 203 17.66 10.51 -23.49
C GLY A 203 17.60 11.25 -24.84
N THR A 204 16.41 11.71 -25.23
CA THR A 204 16.21 12.51 -26.45
C THR A 204 16.95 13.85 -26.35
N LEU A 205 16.85 14.51 -25.20
CA LEU A 205 17.53 15.77 -24.95
C LEU A 205 19.06 15.58 -24.97
N GLN A 206 19.59 14.54 -24.32
CA GLN A 206 21.01 14.19 -24.38
C GLN A 206 21.49 13.93 -25.80
N LEU A 207 20.71 13.22 -26.62
CA LEU A 207 20.99 13.03 -28.05
C LEU A 207 21.02 14.35 -28.81
N SER A 208 20.14 15.30 -28.49
CA SER A 208 20.17 16.64 -29.12
C SER A 208 21.33 17.52 -28.65
N MET A 209 21.91 17.21 -27.49
CA MET A 209 23.08 17.90 -26.94
C MET A 209 24.41 17.24 -27.34
N THR A 210 24.41 16.20 -28.18
CA THR A 210 25.67 15.61 -28.64
C THR A 210 26.42 16.59 -29.52
N PRO A 211 27.75 16.75 -29.32
CA PRO A 211 28.56 17.62 -30.15
C PRO A 211 28.49 17.27 -31.63
N ASP A 212 28.42 18.28 -32.49
CA ASP A 212 28.50 18.09 -33.94
C ASP A 212 29.93 17.71 -34.37
N GLU A 213 30.08 17.04 -35.53
CA GLU A 213 31.39 16.58 -36.03
C GLU A 213 32.40 17.73 -36.21
N ASP A 214 31.90 18.91 -36.57
CA ASP A 214 32.69 20.12 -36.81
C ASP A 214 32.82 21.01 -35.56
N GLU A 215 32.36 20.55 -34.39
CA GLU A 215 32.40 21.35 -33.17
C GLU A 215 33.84 21.50 -32.63
N PRO A 216 34.36 22.73 -32.49
CA PRO A 216 35.71 22.96 -32.02
C PRO A 216 35.86 22.51 -30.56
N GLU A 217 37.03 21.96 -30.21
CA GLU A 217 37.31 21.46 -28.86
C GLU A 217 37.08 22.51 -27.76
N ALA A 218 37.30 23.80 -28.08
CA ALA A 218 37.07 24.92 -27.16
C ALA A 218 35.59 25.23 -26.89
N ALA A 219 34.67 24.73 -27.72
CA ALA A 219 33.22 24.87 -27.54
C ALA A 219 32.58 23.64 -26.87
N ARG A 220 33.29 22.50 -26.84
CA ARG A 220 32.78 21.27 -26.23
C ARG A 220 32.55 21.46 -24.74
N GLY A 221 31.34 21.10 -24.30
CA GLY A 221 30.97 21.15 -22.89
C GLY A 221 30.46 22.50 -22.41
N LEU A 222 30.33 23.50 -23.29
CA LEU A 222 29.60 24.73 -23.00
C LEU A 222 28.10 24.42 -23.00
N SER A 223 27.59 24.05 -21.84
CA SER A 223 26.21 23.58 -21.66
C SER A 223 25.25 24.71 -21.28
N THR A 224 25.79 25.84 -20.83
CA THR A 224 25.01 27.01 -20.41
C THR A 224 25.40 28.26 -21.20
N ARG A 225 24.45 29.20 -21.30
CA ARG A 225 24.69 30.52 -21.89
C ARG A 225 25.80 31.29 -21.17
N ALA A 226 25.93 31.12 -19.85
CA ALA A 226 26.94 31.79 -19.05
C ALA A 226 28.36 31.32 -19.42
N GLU A 227 28.58 30.01 -19.47
CA GLU A 227 29.85 29.41 -19.90
C GLU A 227 30.24 29.87 -21.31
N LEU A 228 29.26 29.94 -22.23
CA LEU A 228 29.49 30.46 -23.58
C LEU A 228 29.93 31.93 -23.58
N ILE A 229 29.24 32.79 -22.82
CA ILE A 229 29.57 34.22 -22.74
C ILE A 229 30.95 34.44 -22.15
N GLU A 230 31.29 33.74 -21.06
CA GLU A 230 32.62 33.81 -20.45
C GLU A 230 33.70 33.39 -21.45
N LYS A 231 33.46 32.30 -22.19
CA LYS A 231 34.41 31.83 -23.21
C LYS A 231 34.60 32.84 -24.33
N ILE A 232 33.51 33.48 -24.80
CA ILE A 232 33.57 34.55 -25.81
C ILE A 232 34.37 35.74 -25.29
N TRP A 233 34.17 36.14 -24.03
CA TRP A 233 34.88 37.26 -23.43
C TRP A 233 36.39 37.00 -23.33
N VAL A 234 36.77 35.81 -22.85
CA VAL A 234 38.19 35.39 -22.80
C VAL A 234 38.81 35.35 -24.21
N LEU A 235 38.09 34.79 -25.19
CA LEU A 235 38.58 34.77 -26.58
C LEU A 235 38.71 36.19 -27.16
N GLY A 236 37.79 37.09 -26.85
CA GLY A 236 37.85 38.49 -27.27
C GLY A 236 39.11 39.17 -26.74
N GLN A 237 39.40 38.99 -25.45
CA GLN A 237 40.62 39.52 -24.84
C GLN A 237 41.89 38.92 -25.45
N ASP A 238 41.92 37.60 -25.63
CA ASP A 238 43.05 36.90 -26.25
C ASP A 238 43.32 37.43 -27.68
N VAL A 239 42.28 37.73 -28.47
CA VAL A 239 42.44 38.33 -29.81
C VAL A 239 43.02 39.73 -29.73
N LEU A 240 42.52 40.58 -28.83
CA LEU A 240 43.03 41.94 -28.64
C LEU A 240 44.51 41.95 -28.22
N ASP A 241 44.86 41.13 -27.23
CA ASP A 241 46.24 40.97 -26.76
C ASP A 241 47.16 40.49 -27.90
N GLY A 242 46.67 39.59 -28.74
CA GLY A 242 47.42 39.08 -29.89
C GLY A 242 47.64 40.10 -31.00
N VAL A 243 46.65 40.93 -31.29
CA VAL A 243 46.79 42.04 -32.25
C VAL A 243 47.81 43.06 -31.73
N LYS A 244 47.70 43.45 -30.46
CA LYS A 244 48.66 44.36 -29.81
C LYS A 244 50.08 43.82 -29.88
N PHE A 245 50.27 42.56 -29.49
CA PHE A 245 51.58 41.90 -29.57
C PHE A 245 52.13 41.87 -31.01
N GLY A 246 51.29 41.53 -31.99
CA GLY A 246 51.67 41.50 -33.40
C GLY A 246 52.11 42.87 -33.92
N PHE A 247 51.41 43.93 -33.51
CA PHE A 247 51.72 45.31 -33.84
C PHE A 247 53.05 45.77 -33.21
N ASP A 248 53.20 45.59 -31.90
CA ASP A 248 54.42 45.97 -31.17
C ASP A 248 55.65 45.26 -31.76
N ASN A 249 55.54 43.97 -32.03
CA ASN A 249 56.60 43.19 -32.68
C ASN A 249 56.93 43.69 -34.09
N ALA A 250 55.94 44.12 -34.89
CA ALA A 250 56.18 44.69 -36.20
C ALA A 250 56.89 46.06 -36.12
N VAL A 251 56.50 46.90 -35.16
CA VAL A 251 57.14 48.18 -34.87
C VAL A 251 58.61 47.97 -34.46
N ASP A 252 58.87 47.02 -33.57
CA ASP A 252 60.23 46.69 -33.13
C ASP A 252 61.09 46.14 -34.28
N GLN A 253 60.53 45.27 -35.13
CA GLN A 253 61.20 44.84 -36.36
C GLN A 253 61.54 46.02 -37.28
N LEU A 254 60.64 47.00 -37.42
CA LEU A 254 60.86 48.17 -38.26
C LEU A 254 61.97 49.07 -37.71
N LYS A 255 62.05 49.24 -36.38
CA LYS A 255 63.16 49.94 -35.70
C LYS A 255 64.50 49.26 -35.95
N VAL A 256 64.55 47.92 -35.86
CA VAL A 256 65.78 47.14 -36.11
C VAL A 256 66.24 47.26 -37.57
N LEU A 257 65.31 47.20 -38.52
CA LEU A 257 65.62 47.30 -39.95
C LEU A 257 66.05 48.70 -40.38
N ASN A 258 65.65 49.74 -39.65
CA ASN A 258 65.94 51.14 -39.97
C ASN A 258 66.71 51.85 -38.85
N PRO A 259 67.95 51.44 -38.53
CA PRO A 259 68.68 51.94 -37.35
C PRO A 259 69.10 53.42 -37.43
N ARG A 260 68.92 54.07 -38.58
CA ARG A 260 69.26 55.49 -38.80
C ARG A 260 68.03 56.40 -38.81
N LEU A 261 66.83 55.84 -38.70
CA LEU A 261 65.57 56.58 -38.71
C LEU A 261 64.90 56.39 -37.35
N GLU A 262 64.65 57.49 -36.66
CA GLU A 262 63.87 57.47 -35.42
C GLU A 262 62.38 57.50 -35.80
N LEU A 263 61.68 56.41 -35.50
CA LEU A 263 60.25 56.29 -35.77
C LEU A 263 59.48 56.91 -34.62
N ASN A 264 58.73 57.98 -34.89
CA ASN A 264 57.78 58.50 -33.92
C ASN A 264 56.56 57.57 -33.85
N THR A 265 56.43 56.86 -32.72
CA THR A 265 55.32 55.94 -32.46
C THR A 265 54.24 56.51 -31.55
N GLU A 266 54.41 57.74 -31.04
CA GLU A 266 53.53 58.34 -30.02
C GLU A 266 52.12 58.64 -30.55
N LEU A 267 51.97 58.85 -31.87
CA LEU A 267 50.68 59.13 -32.51
C LEU A 267 50.04 57.87 -33.15
N LEU A 268 50.67 56.70 -33.02
CA LEU A 268 50.09 55.46 -33.52
C LEU A 268 48.89 55.06 -32.66
N SER A 269 47.78 54.80 -33.32
CA SER A 269 46.56 54.28 -32.70
C SER A 269 45.92 53.27 -33.64
N MET A 270 45.26 52.26 -33.09
CA MET A 270 44.46 51.32 -33.88
C MET A 270 43.27 51.99 -34.57
N LEU A 271 42.77 53.10 -34.01
CA LEU A 271 41.64 53.84 -34.54
C LEU A 271 42.05 54.84 -35.63
N LYS A 272 43.35 55.13 -35.79
CA LYS A 272 43.85 56.13 -36.76
C LYS A 272 44.27 55.47 -38.07
N ARG A 273 43.92 56.09 -39.21
CA ARG A 273 44.41 55.70 -40.55
C ARG A 273 45.19 56.82 -41.21
N VAL A 274 46.01 56.48 -42.21
CA VAL A 274 46.78 57.48 -42.97
C VAL A 274 45.93 58.02 -44.12
N GLU A 275 45.64 59.32 -44.10
CA GLU A 275 45.04 60.05 -45.23
C GLU A 275 45.92 61.23 -45.60
N ASN A 276 46.27 61.36 -46.89
CA ASN A 276 47.11 62.45 -47.41
C ASN A 276 48.44 62.64 -46.65
N GLY A 277 48.99 61.57 -46.07
CA GLY A 277 50.23 61.60 -45.28
C GLY A 277 50.07 62.00 -43.81
N GLN A 278 48.84 62.17 -43.32
CA GLN A 278 48.53 62.48 -41.92
C GLN A 278 47.73 61.35 -41.27
N LEU A 279 47.95 61.11 -39.98
CA LEU A 279 47.14 60.20 -39.17
C LEU A 279 45.84 60.91 -38.78
N VAL A 280 44.71 60.38 -39.23
CA VAL A 280 43.37 60.91 -38.96
C VAL A 280 42.48 59.81 -38.40
N ILE A 281 41.54 60.20 -37.53
CA ILE A 281 40.51 59.30 -37.01
C ILE A 281 39.38 59.25 -38.05
N PRO A 282 39.09 58.07 -38.60
CA PRO A 282 37.88 57.84 -39.38
C PRO A 282 36.62 58.33 -38.66
N PRO A 283 35.66 58.95 -39.38
CA PRO A 283 34.37 59.35 -38.79
C PRO A 283 33.65 58.19 -38.08
N GLU A 284 33.88 56.96 -38.53
CA GLU A 284 33.27 55.75 -37.98
C GLU A 284 33.82 55.33 -36.60
N TYR A 285 34.97 55.89 -36.16
CA TYR A 285 35.61 55.56 -34.89
C TYR A 285 35.67 56.72 -33.90
N VAL A 286 35.06 57.87 -34.23
CA VAL A 286 35.11 59.07 -33.38
C VAL A 286 34.46 58.79 -32.02
N GLU A 287 33.30 58.14 -31.99
CA GLU A 287 32.60 57.79 -30.75
C GLU A 287 33.38 56.80 -29.87
N MET A 288 34.19 55.92 -30.50
CA MET A 288 34.94 54.88 -29.80
C MET A 288 36.24 55.42 -29.19
N GLU A 289 36.83 56.47 -29.78
CA GLU A 289 37.97 57.17 -29.19
C GLU A 289 37.56 58.01 -27.96
N GLU A 290 36.32 58.51 -27.94
CA GLU A 290 35.75 59.21 -26.78
C GLU A 290 35.45 58.24 -25.61
N GLU A 291 34.98 57.02 -25.88
CA GLU A 291 34.75 55.98 -24.86
C GLU A 291 36.06 55.44 -24.24
N ASP A 292 37.14 55.29 -25.01
CA ASP A 292 38.47 54.86 -24.53
C ASP A 292 39.13 55.88 -23.56
N GLU A 293 38.68 57.14 -23.57
CA GLU A 293 39.13 58.20 -22.65
C GLU A 293 38.37 58.16 -21.31
N ASP A 294 37.13 57.66 -21.28
CA ASP A 294 36.28 57.59 -20.07
C ASP A 294 36.57 56.36 -19.19
N ASP A 295 37.03 55.24 -19.77
CA ASP A 295 37.37 54.00 -19.03
C ASP A 295 38.70 54.06 -18.25
N GLN A 296 39.43 55.18 -18.30
CA GLN A 296 40.69 55.36 -17.56
C GLN A 296 40.54 55.87 -16.11
N ASP A 297 39.32 56.17 -15.61
CA ASP A 297 39.12 56.80 -14.29
C ASP A 297 38.51 55.92 -13.17
N ASP A 298 38.29 54.61 -13.35
CA ASP A 298 37.72 53.75 -12.28
C ASP A 298 38.65 52.64 -11.77
N GLY A 299 39.92 53.00 -11.56
CA GLY A 299 41.00 52.08 -11.19
C GLY A 299 41.77 52.37 -9.90
N GLU A 300 41.23 53.09 -8.91
CA GLU A 300 41.86 53.22 -7.58
C GLU A 300 41.09 52.52 -6.44
N LYS A 301 41.65 51.39 -6.00
CA LYS A 301 41.83 50.93 -4.61
C LYS A 301 40.60 50.93 -3.67
N GLY A 302 40.11 49.71 -3.42
CA GLY A 302 39.59 49.30 -2.12
C GLY A 302 40.34 48.06 -1.62
N GLN A 303 41.49 48.25 -0.97
CA GLN A 303 42.03 47.28 -0.02
C GLN A 303 41.31 47.49 1.30
N GLU A 304 40.50 46.51 1.73
CA GLU A 304 40.20 46.32 3.15
C GLU A 304 40.72 44.92 3.53
N GLU A 305 41.78 44.93 4.35
CA GLU A 305 42.22 43.75 5.08
C GLU A 305 41.39 43.59 6.37
N GLU A 306 41.37 42.33 6.82
CA GLU A 306 41.14 41.81 8.17
C GLU A 306 39.71 41.52 8.65
N GLY A 307 39.50 40.24 9.01
CA GLY A 307 38.34 39.75 9.74
C GLY A 307 38.27 38.23 9.85
N GLU A 308 39.34 37.59 10.31
CA GLU A 308 39.34 36.18 10.70
C GLU A 308 38.51 35.96 11.98
N LYS A 309 37.76 34.85 12.02
CA LYS A 309 37.23 34.04 13.16
C LYS A 309 35.71 34.03 13.38
N GLY A 310 35.19 32.80 13.46
CA GLY A 310 33.93 32.49 14.12
C GLY A 310 33.22 31.25 13.56
N GLN A 311 33.77 30.06 13.79
CA GLN A 311 32.93 28.87 13.95
C GLN A 311 32.09 29.08 15.21
N GLU A 312 30.79 28.81 15.14
CA GLU A 312 30.03 28.27 16.25
C GLU A 312 28.82 27.51 15.70
N ASP A 313 28.87 26.20 15.94
CA ASP A 313 27.74 25.29 15.88
C ASP A 313 26.75 25.68 16.98
N GLU A 314 25.47 25.84 16.65
CA GLU A 314 24.39 25.69 17.63
C GLU A 314 23.31 24.78 17.04
N ASP A 315 23.36 23.54 17.52
CA ASP A 315 22.18 22.72 17.77
C ASP A 315 21.18 23.53 18.58
N ASP A 316 19.91 23.55 18.16
CA ASP A 316 18.83 23.75 19.13
C ASP A 316 17.68 22.79 18.83
N GLN A 317 17.40 22.01 19.86
CA GLN A 317 16.24 21.16 20.05
C GLN A 317 15.08 22.03 20.54
N ASP A 318 13.89 21.81 19.99
CA ASP A 318 12.63 21.69 20.75
C ASP A 318 11.58 20.95 19.92
#